data_AF-W4JX01-F1
#
_entry.id   AF-W4JX01-F1
#
_cell.length_a   1.000
_cell.length_b   1.000
_cell.length_c   1.000
_cell.angle_alpha   90.00
_cell.angle_beta   90.00
_cell.angle_gamma   90.00
#
_symmetry.space_group_name_H-M   'P 1'
#
loop_
_entity.id
_entity.type
_entity.pdbx_description
1 polymer ?
#
loop_
_entity_poly.entity_id
_entity_poly.type
_entity_poly.pdbx_seq_one_letter_code
_entity_poly.pdbx_strand_id
1 'polypeptide(L)'
;MHTSFVSLLLFAAPVAVSACEGECIVQITNAFLGNYTEHIQTVFESISQQISQKLLPQHPSTAQTLSYLRPILDTYKSRSYTAMETAIFPSYFHGKCQRNGVDPPGCPNPDCPVVCGTPGSLVHFYPKLRYIAYNQTRALLADLAAPGSQSYEKVESAVMKAATMRRMVRWYRFGHPVAPNLPYVRKREENVKEGFKNIMAQVALLLEKSCGGRATDDEGALSQCSWEAAMKEFILTFP
;
A
#
# COMPACT_ATOMS: atom_id res chain seq x y z
N MET A 1 -3.86 -34.04 66.13
CA MET A 1 -4.66 -33.60 64.97
C MET A 1 -4.48 -32.09 64.81
N HIS A 2 -3.57 -31.66 63.94
CA HIS A 2 -3.43 -30.25 63.57
C HIS A 2 -3.46 -30.16 62.04
N THR A 3 -4.56 -29.62 61.53
CA THR A 3 -4.78 -29.33 60.11
C THR A 3 -4.26 -27.94 59.82
N SER A 4 -3.11 -27.85 59.12
CA SER A 4 -2.63 -26.59 58.53
C SER A 4 -3.41 -26.28 57.25
N PHE A 5 -4.16 -25.18 57.25
CA PHE A 5 -4.75 -24.59 56.06
C PHE A 5 -3.67 -23.82 55.28
N VAL A 6 -3.25 -24.38 54.14
CA VAL A 6 -2.44 -23.67 53.14
C VAL A 6 -3.38 -22.77 52.34
N SER A 7 -3.39 -21.47 52.63
CA SER A 7 -4.07 -20.46 51.81
C SER A 7 -3.24 -20.19 50.56
N LEU A 8 -3.69 -20.70 49.41
CA LEU A 8 -3.14 -20.39 48.10
C LEU A 8 -3.62 -18.99 47.68
N LEU A 9 -2.77 -17.97 47.86
CA LEU A 9 -2.98 -16.63 47.29
C LEU A 9 -2.77 -16.70 45.77
N LEU A 10 -3.86 -16.70 45.02
CA LEU A 10 -3.84 -16.51 43.56
C LEU A 10 -3.46 -15.05 43.25
N PHE A 11 -2.19 -14.82 42.95
CA PHE A 11 -1.74 -13.59 42.30
C PHE A 11 -2.29 -13.55 40.87
N ALA A 12 -3.39 -12.82 40.66
CA ALA A 12 -3.80 -12.39 39.32
C ALA A 12 -2.78 -11.34 38.83
N ALA A 13 -1.80 -11.77 38.05
CA ALA A 13 -0.83 -10.87 37.43
C ALA A 13 -1.52 -9.99 36.36
N PRO A 14 -1.19 -8.69 36.26
CA PRO A 14 -1.75 -7.80 35.25
C PRO A 14 -1.04 -8.01 33.91
N VAL A 15 -1.33 -9.11 33.22
CA VAL A 15 -0.69 -9.45 31.93
C VAL A 15 -1.57 -9.08 30.72
N ALA A 16 -2.77 -8.53 30.92
CA ALA A 16 -3.79 -8.48 29.87
C ALA A 16 -3.81 -7.20 29.00
N VAL A 17 -3.20 -6.08 29.42
CA VAL A 17 -3.44 -4.78 28.74
C VAL A 17 -2.49 -4.52 27.57
N SER A 18 -1.28 -5.09 27.58
CA SER A 18 -0.32 -4.90 26.47
C SER A 18 -0.65 -5.73 25.22
N ALA A 19 -1.41 -6.82 25.38
CA ALA A 19 -1.76 -7.70 24.27
C ALA A 19 -2.91 -7.13 23.42
N CYS A 20 -3.87 -6.44 24.05
CA CYS A 20 -5.02 -5.84 23.36
C CYS A 20 -4.61 -4.70 22.41
N GLU A 21 -3.60 -3.90 22.77
CA GLU A 21 -3.10 -2.82 21.91
C GLU A 21 -2.43 -3.38 20.64
N GLY A 22 -1.64 -4.45 20.79
CA GLY A 22 -0.98 -5.12 19.66
C GLY A 22 -1.99 -5.73 18.68
N GLU A 23 -3.03 -6.40 19.18
CA GLU A 23 -4.07 -6.98 18.33
C GLU A 23 -4.85 -5.90 17.56
N CYS A 24 -5.25 -4.82 18.25
CA CYS A 24 -5.92 -3.67 17.64
C CYS A 24 -5.12 -3.07 16.49
N ILE A 25 -3.82 -2.80 16.70
CA ILE A 25 -2.91 -2.25 15.68
C ILE A 25 -2.82 -3.17 14.46
N VAL A 26 -2.57 -4.48 14.69
CA VAL A 26 -2.44 -5.47 13.61
C VAL A 26 -3.72 -5.57 12.80
N GLN A 27 -4.87 -5.69 13.46
CA GLN A 27 -6.15 -5.92 12.81
C GLN A 27 -6.64 -4.68 12.05
N ILE A 28 -6.49 -3.47 12.61
CA ILE A 28 -6.84 -2.21 11.93
C ILE A 28 -5.93 -1.99 10.71
N THR A 29 -4.64 -2.25 10.85
CA THR A 29 -3.68 -2.15 9.73
C THR A 29 -4.10 -3.09 8.59
N ASN A 30 -4.39 -4.36 8.91
CA ASN A 30 -4.84 -5.33 7.92
C ASN A 30 -6.19 -4.98 7.29
N ALA A 31 -7.13 -4.41 8.06
CA ALA A 31 -8.40 -3.95 7.54
C ALA A 31 -8.22 -2.87 6.46
N PHE A 32 -7.37 -1.86 6.71
CA PHE A 32 -7.04 -0.86 5.69
C PHE A 32 -6.36 -1.48 4.46
N LEU A 33 -5.40 -2.38 4.63
CA LEU A 33 -4.74 -3.06 3.51
C LEU A 33 -5.73 -3.87 2.66
N GLY A 34 -6.63 -4.61 3.34
CA GLY A 34 -7.70 -5.36 2.69
C GLY A 34 -8.61 -4.45 1.87
N ASN A 35 -9.07 -3.36 2.48
CA ASN A 35 -9.93 -2.38 1.84
C ASN A 35 -9.30 -1.74 0.58
N TYR A 36 -7.99 -1.50 0.57
CA TYR A 36 -7.31 -0.97 -0.63
C TYR A 36 -7.06 -2.00 -1.74
N THR A 37 -7.26 -3.30 -1.49
CA THR A 37 -6.89 -4.35 -2.45
C THR A 37 -7.57 -4.19 -3.81
N GLU A 38 -8.88 -3.91 -3.83
CA GLU A 38 -9.65 -3.73 -5.07
C GLU A 38 -9.21 -2.49 -5.86
N HIS A 39 -8.97 -1.37 -5.17
CA HIS A 39 -8.50 -0.14 -5.79
C HIS A 39 -7.12 -0.31 -6.43
N ILE A 40 -6.21 -1.00 -5.74
CA ILE A 40 -4.88 -1.32 -6.27
C ILE A 40 -5.01 -2.23 -7.47
N GLN A 41 -5.84 -3.27 -7.41
CA GLN A 41 -6.10 -4.14 -8.55
C GLN A 41 -6.58 -3.33 -9.76
N THR A 42 -7.56 -2.44 -9.57
CA THR A 42 -8.08 -1.55 -10.62
C THR A 42 -6.98 -0.68 -11.25
N VAL A 43 -6.10 -0.10 -10.43
CA VAL A 43 -4.95 0.70 -10.91
C VAL A 43 -4.03 -0.13 -11.80
N PHE A 44 -3.65 -1.32 -11.36
CA PHE A 44 -2.71 -2.16 -12.11
C PHE A 44 -3.35 -2.81 -13.34
N GLU A 45 -4.65 -3.07 -13.35
CA GLU A 45 -5.39 -3.46 -14.55
C GLU A 45 -5.40 -2.34 -15.59
N SER A 46 -5.61 -1.08 -15.17
CA SER A 46 -5.54 0.08 -16.05
C SER A 46 -4.14 0.27 -16.64
N ILE A 47 -3.09 0.19 -15.81
CA ILE A 47 -1.70 0.26 -16.26
C ILE A 47 -1.36 -0.86 -17.24
N SER A 48 -1.79 -2.09 -16.91
CA SER A 48 -1.61 -3.26 -17.75
C SER A 48 -2.26 -3.07 -19.13
N GLN A 49 -3.48 -2.55 -19.17
CA GLN A 49 -4.17 -2.21 -20.42
C GLN A 49 -3.39 -1.15 -21.22
N GLN A 50 -2.90 -0.09 -20.56
CA GLN A 50 -2.11 0.94 -21.25
C GLN A 50 -0.80 0.38 -21.82
N ILE A 51 -0.08 -0.46 -21.09
CA ILE A 51 1.17 -1.09 -21.56
C ILE A 51 0.87 -1.98 -22.77
N SER A 52 -0.16 -2.83 -22.67
CA SER A 52 -0.57 -3.72 -23.76
C SER A 52 -0.91 -2.95 -25.03
N GLN A 53 -1.75 -1.91 -24.90
CA GLN A 53 -2.26 -1.17 -26.05
C GLN A 53 -1.22 -0.25 -26.67
N LYS A 54 -0.37 0.40 -25.86
CA LYS A 54 0.54 1.46 -26.33
C LYS A 54 1.96 0.99 -26.60
N LEU A 55 2.45 -0.01 -25.86
CA LEU A 55 3.88 -0.37 -25.87
C LEU A 55 4.16 -1.74 -26.49
N LEU A 56 3.26 -2.71 -26.29
CA LEU A 56 3.51 -4.09 -26.67
C LEU A 56 2.94 -4.44 -28.04
N PRO A 57 3.71 -5.16 -28.89
CA PRO A 57 3.20 -5.63 -30.17
C PRO A 57 2.12 -6.71 -29.97
N GLN A 58 1.03 -6.64 -30.75
CA GLN A 58 -0.15 -7.53 -30.72
C GLN A 58 -1.12 -7.36 -29.55
N HIS A 59 -0.89 -6.39 -28.67
CA HIS A 59 -1.85 -6.05 -27.61
C HIS A 59 -2.23 -7.29 -26.77
N PRO A 60 -1.25 -7.93 -26.10
CA PRO A 60 -1.52 -9.09 -25.24
C PRO A 60 -2.63 -8.78 -24.22
N SER A 61 -3.33 -9.80 -23.74
CA SER A 61 -4.43 -9.58 -22.80
C SER A 61 -3.96 -8.83 -21.53
N THR A 62 -4.89 -8.16 -20.85
CA THR A 62 -4.61 -7.48 -19.58
C THR A 62 -4.05 -8.45 -18.55
N ALA A 63 -4.54 -9.70 -18.49
CA ALA A 63 -4.03 -10.72 -17.59
C ALA A 63 -2.56 -11.09 -17.89
N GLN A 64 -2.21 -11.24 -19.18
CA GLN A 64 -0.83 -11.51 -19.57
C GLN A 64 0.09 -10.33 -19.26
N THR A 65 -0.36 -9.11 -19.53
CA THR A 65 0.45 -7.91 -19.29
C THR A 65 0.60 -7.61 -17.79
N LEU A 66 -0.41 -7.96 -16.98
CA LEU A 66 -0.35 -7.85 -15.52
C LEU A 66 0.74 -8.75 -14.92
N SER A 67 1.08 -9.86 -15.58
CA SER A 67 2.19 -10.73 -15.15
C SER A 67 3.54 -9.99 -15.13
N TYR A 68 3.74 -9.01 -16.01
CA TYR A 68 4.95 -8.18 -16.03
C TYR A 68 5.00 -7.22 -14.83
N LEU A 69 3.86 -6.83 -14.27
CA LEU A 69 3.73 -5.90 -13.14
C LEU A 69 3.90 -6.57 -11.77
N ARG A 70 3.97 -7.90 -11.72
CA ARG A 70 4.12 -8.68 -10.47
C ARG A 70 5.26 -8.21 -9.56
N PRO A 71 6.47 -7.87 -10.04
CA PRO A 71 7.53 -7.38 -9.15
C PRO A 71 7.13 -6.19 -8.28
N ILE A 72 6.30 -5.28 -8.79
CA ILE A 72 5.77 -4.14 -8.01
C ILE A 72 4.72 -4.63 -7.01
N LEU A 73 3.76 -5.45 -7.45
CA LEU A 73 2.69 -5.97 -6.59
C LEU A 73 3.23 -6.83 -5.44
N ASP A 74 4.21 -7.69 -5.72
CA ASP A 74 4.87 -8.54 -4.73
C ASP A 74 5.63 -7.70 -3.70
N THR A 75 6.33 -6.64 -4.17
CA THR A 75 7.07 -5.72 -3.28
C THR A 75 6.10 -4.84 -2.47
N TYR A 76 4.97 -4.43 -3.05
CA TYR A 76 3.92 -3.73 -2.30
C TYR A 76 3.37 -4.63 -1.20
N LYS A 77 3.02 -5.88 -1.51
CA LYS A 77 2.49 -6.83 -0.54
C LYS A 77 3.47 -7.08 0.62
N SER A 78 4.77 -7.16 0.36
CA SER A 78 5.77 -7.39 1.41
C SER A 78 6.07 -6.15 2.27
N ARG A 79 5.96 -4.93 1.72
CA ARG A 79 6.28 -3.68 2.44
C ARG A 79 5.06 -2.98 3.05
N SER A 80 3.87 -3.23 2.51
CA SER A 80 2.66 -2.45 2.81
C SER A 80 2.23 -2.54 4.27
N TYR A 81 2.36 -3.72 4.90
CA TYR A 81 2.01 -3.87 6.31
C TYR A 81 2.84 -2.95 7.22
N THR A 82 4.17 -3.11 7.22
CA THR A 82 5.05 -2.30 8.06
C THR A 82 4.94 -0.82 7.75
N ALA A 83 4.78 -0.45 6.48
CA ALA A 83 4.64 0.95 6.08
C ALA A 83 3.32 1.56 6.55
N MET A 84 2.20 0.83 6.42
CA MET A 84 0.87 1.24 6.87
C MET A 84 0.80 1.31 8.39
N GLU A 85 1.27 0.26 9.07
CA GLU A 85 1.39 0.21 10.52
C GLU A 85 2.15 1.45 10.99
N THR A 86 3.38 1.66 10.52
CA THR A 86 4.24 2.78 10.92
C THR A 86 3.56 4.13 10.70
N ALA A 87 2.89 4.32 9.56
CA ALA A 87 2.25 5.58 9.20
C ALA A 87 1.06 5.91 10.12
N ILE A 88 0.30 4.91 10.55
CA ILE A 88 -0.79 5.09 11.50
C ILE A 88 -0.23 5.14 12.94
N PHE A 89 0.58 4.14 13.30
CA PHE A 89 1.17 3.89 14.61
C PHE A 89 2.69 3.65 14.52
N PRO A 90 3.55 4.36 15.26
CA PRO A 90 3.26 5.44 16.19
C PRO A 90 3.30 6.82 15.52
N SER A 91 3.31 6.93 14.19
CA SER A 91 3.59 8.24 13.56
C SER A 91 2.53 9.31 13.83
N TYR A 92 1.26 8.91 14.02
CA TYR A 92 0.18 9.85 14.37
C TYR A 92 -0.59 9.39 15.61
N PHE A 93 -1.05 8.14 15.62
CA PHE A 93 -1.69 7.53 16.77
C PHE A 93 -0.62 6.83 17.59
N HIS A 94 -0.41 7.31 18.80
CA HIS A 94 0.56 6.73 19.71
C HIS A 94 -0.11 5.69 20.61
N GLY A 95 0.67 4.86 21.31
CA GLY A 95 0.10 3.98 22.33
C GLY A 95 -0.53 4.74 23.50
N LYS A 96 -0.56 4.14 24.69
CA LYS A 96 -0.99 4.86 25.91
C LYS A 96 -0.31 6.23 25.97
N CYS A 97 -1.10 7.28 26.13
CA CYS A 97 -0.64 8.67 26.22
C CYS A 97 0.11 8.92 27.53
N GLN A 98 1.22 8.24 27.77
CA GLN A 98 2.06 8.44 28.94
C GLN A 98 3.04 9.58 28.68
N ARG A 99 2.99 10.60 29.52
CA ARG A 99 4.11 11.57 29.64
C ARG A 99 5.02 11.07 30.74
N ASN A 100 6.25 10.70 30.41
CA ASN A 100 7.26 10.19 31.37
C ASN A 100 6.80 8.95 32.17
N GLY A 101 6.07 8.03 31.53
CA GLY A 101 5.55 6.83 32.21
C GLY A 101 4.36 7.07 33.14
N VAL A 102 3.80 8.29 33.15
CA VAL A 102 2.61 8.65 33.93
C VAL A 102 1.48 9.01 32.97
N ASP A 103 0.31 8.42 33.18
CA ASP A 103 -0.92 8.81 32.50
C ASP A 103 -1.30 10.22 32.98
N PRO A 104 -1.27 11.26 32.13
CA PRO A 104 -1.60 12.61 32.56
C PRO A 104 -3.08 12.64 32.98
N PRO A 105 -3.43 13.32 34.09
CA PRO A 105 -4.81 13.45 34.51
C PRO A 105 -5.63 14.12 33.41
N GLY A 106 -6.70 13.45 32.96
CA GLY A 106 -7.59 13.97 31.92
C GLY A 106 -7.34 13.45 30.50
N CYS A 107 -6.72 12.28 30.28
CA CYS A 107 -6.96 11.56 29.02
C CYS A 107 -8.46 11.17 28.97
N PRO A 108 -9.25 11.62 27.97
CA PRO A 108 -8.86 12.22 26.69
C PRO A 108 -9.18 13.72 26.62
N ASN A 109 -8.16 14.57 26.78
CA ASN A 109 -8.25 15.96 26.36
C ASN A 109 -8.00 16.01 24.85
N PRO A 110 -8.98 16.44 24.02
CA PRO A 110 -8.82 16.52 22.57
C PRO A 110 -7.72 17.49 22.12
N ASP A 111 -7.24 18.36 23.01
CA ASP A 111 -6.17 19.33 22.75
C ASP A 111 -4.76 18.82 23.07
N CYS A 112 -4.60 17.51 23.34
CA CYS A 112 -3.28 16.92 23.52
C CYS A 112 -2.50 16.92 22.18
N PRO A 113 -1.24 17.40 22.16
CA PRO A 113 -0.42 17.39 20.94
C PRO A 113 -0.06 15.97 20.45
N VAL A 114 -0.32 14.96 21.27
CA VAL A 114 -0.11 13.53 20.98
C VAL A 114 -1.49 12.88 20.98
N VAL A 115 -1.89 12.31 19.84
CA VAL A 115 -3.18 11.62 19.72
C VAL A 115 -3.02 10.19 20.21
N CYS A 116 -3.80 9.80 21.22
CA CYS A 116 -3.80 8.42 21.72
C CYS A 116 -4.42 7.49 20.67
N GLY A 117 -3.87 6.30 20.49
CA GLY A 117 -4.34 5.26 19.58
C GLY A 117 -5.43 4.38 20.17
N THR A 118 -6.21 4.90 21.12
CA THR A 118 -7.36 4.18 21.66
C THR A 118 -8.44 4.06 20.58
N PRO A 119 -9.29 3.00 20.61
CA PRO A 119 -10.40 2.86 19.69
C PRO A 119 -11.28 4.11 19.56
N GLY A 120 -11.61 4.74 20.69
CA GLY A 120 -12.40 5.99 20.70
C GLY A 120 -11.72 7.15 19.97
N SER A 121 -10.41 7.33 20.14
CA SER A 121 -9.65 8.37 19.43
C SER A 121 -9.53 8.09 17.94
N LEU A 122 -9.33 6.84 17.54
CA LEU A 122 -9.29 6.44 16.13
C LEU A 122 -10.62 6.71 15.42
N VAL A 123 -11.74 6.46 16.11
CA VAL A 123 -13.10 6.80 15.63
C VAL A 123 -13.31 8.31 15.56
N HIS A 124 -12.88 9.05 16.60
CA HIS A 124 -13.02 10.51 16.63
C HIS A 124 -12.23 11.18 15.50
N PHE A 125 -10.98 10.75 15.27
CA PHE A 125 -10.10 11.26 14.22
C PHE A 125 -10.15 10.43 12.93
N TYR A 126 -11.28 9.78 12.64
CA TYR A 126 -11.38 8.88 11.49
C TYR A 126 -11.05 9.52 10.14
N PRO A 127 -11.50 10.77 9.81
CA PRO A 127 -11.10 11.43 8.56
C PRO A 127 -9.57 11.51 8.40
N LYS A 128 -8.86 11.80 9.51
CA LYS A 128 -7.40 11.84 9.52
C LYS A 128 -6.78 10.45 9.37
N LEU A 129 -7.30 9.45 10.07
CA LEU A 129 -6.89 8.05 9.97
C LEU A 129 -7.01 7.55 8.52
N ARG A 130 -8.15 7.78 7.87
CA ARG A 130 -8.41 7.46 6.46
C ARG A 130 -7.41 8.16 5.54
N TYR A 131 -7.18 9.46 5.74
CA TYR A 131 -6.23 10.23 4.95
C TYR A 131 -4.80 9.70 5.07
N ILE A 132 -4.34 9.35 6.28
CA ILE A 132 -3.03 8.73 6.51
C ILE A 132 -2.91 7.42 5.73
N ALA A 133 -3.90 6.54 5.85
CA ALA A 133 -3.89 5.25 5.18
C ALA A 133 -3.87 5.41 3.63
N TYR A 134 -4.68 6.33 3.11
CA TYR A 134 -4.67 6.66 1.68
C TYR A 134 -3.29 7.17 1.23
N ASN A 135 -2.77 8.18 1.92
CA ASN A 135 -1.54 8.84 1.49
C ASN A 135 -0.34 7.88 1.57
N GLN A 136 -0.31 7.00 2.57
CA GLN A 136 0.71 5.97 2.69
C GLN A 136 0.63 4.95 1.54
N THR A 137 -0.56 4.46 1.20
CA THR A 137 -0.76 3.57 0.05
C THR A 137 -0.31 4.23 -1.25
N ARG A 138 -0.75 5.47 -1.48
CA ARG A 138 -0.39 6.28 -2.65
C ARG A 138 1.12 6.48 -2.76
N ALA A 139 1.77 6.90 -1.67
CA ALA A 139 3.20 7.18 -1.64
C ALA A 139 4.02 5.91 -1.88
N LEU A 140 3.66 4.79 -1.23
CA LEU A 140 4.35 3.52 -1.43
C LEU A 140 4.23 3.02 -2.87
N LEU A 141 3.04 3.08 -3.47
CA LEU A 141 2.87 2.68 -4.87
C LEU A 141 3.64 3.58 -5.84
N ALA A 142 3.66 4.89 -5.59
CA ALA A 142 4.44 5.84 -6.38
C ALA A 142 5.95 5.55 -6.29
N ASP A 143 6.47 5.28 -5.09
CA ASP A 143 7.88 4.91 -4.86
C ASP A 143 8.27 3.63 -5.61
N LEU A 144 7.45 2.57 -5.49
CA LEU A 144 7.70 1.28 -6.15
C LEU A 144 7.58 1.35 -7.68
N ALA A 145 6.85 2.35 -8.19
CA ALA A 145 6.68 2.64 -9.61
C ALA A 145 7.65 3.72 -10.13
N ALA A 146 8.48 4.30 -9.27
CA ALA A 146 9.42 5.33 -9.66
C ALA A 146 10.67 4.72 -10.32
N PRO A 147 11.23 5.39 -11.35
CA PRO A 147 12.53 5.00 -11.91
C PRO A 147 13.62 4.94 -10.84
N GLY A 148 14.42 3.88 -10.87
CA GLY A 148 15.49 3.62 -9.89
C GLY A 148 15.07 2.72 -8.73
N SER A 149 13.77 2.41 -8.57
CA SER A 149 13.35 1.35 -7.66
C SER A 149 13.61 -0.03 -8.27
N GLN A 150 14.04 -0.99 -7.45
CA GLN A 150 14.34 -2.35 -7.91
C GLN A 150 13.12 -3.03 -8.56
N SER A 151 11.91 -2.76 -8.05
CA SER A 151 10.67 -3.28 -8.63
C SER A 151 10.40 -2.69 -10.00
N TYR A 152 10.54 -1.37 -10.17
CA TYR A 152 10.38 -0.71 -11.46
C TYR A 152 11.35 -1.25 -12.51
N GLU A 153 12.62 -1.42 -12.17
CA GLU A 153 13.65 -1.92 -13.11
C GLU A 153 13.33 -3.34 -13.62
N LYS A 154 12.83 -4.21 -12.73
CA LYS A 154 12.39 -5.57 -13.11
C LYS A 154 11.22 -5.52 -14.09
N VAL A 155 10.24 -4.66 -13.84
CA VAL A 155 9.08 -4.49 -14.73
C VAL A 155 9.51 -3.89 -16.06
N GLU A 156 10.31 -2.82 -16.05
CA GLU A 156 10.84 -2.16 -17.25
C GLU A 156 11.55 -3.19 -18.14
N SER A 157 12.47 -3.97 -17.57
CA SER A 157 13.20 -5.03 -18.28
C SER A 157 12.25 -6.07 -18.90
N ALA A 158 11.23 -6.52 -18.17
CA ALA A 158 10.25 -7.48 -18.68
C ALA A 158 9.43 -6.91 -19.86
N VAL A 159 8.97 -5.65 -19.75
CA VAL A 159 8.22 -4.96 -20.80
C VAL A 159 9.10 -4.71 -22.03
N MET A 160 10.35 -4.27 -21.85
CA MET A 160 11.31 -4.05 -22.92
C MET A 160 11.62 -5.35 -23.68
N LYS A 161 11.82 -6.45 -22.95
CA LYS A 161 12.01 -7.78 -23.54
C LYS A 161 10.78 -8.20 -24.35
N ALA A 162 9.57 -7.99 -23.83
CA ALA A 162 8.33 -8.31 -24.54
C ALA A 162 8.14 -7.45 -25.81
N ALA A 163 8.53 -6.17 -25.77
CA ALA A 163 8.42 -5.24 -26.90
C ALA A 163 9.36 -5.57 -28.08
N THR A 164 10.49 -6.23 -27.79
CA THR A 164 11.59 -6.52 -28.74
C THR A 164 11.55 -7.95 -29.31
N MET A 165 11.02 -8.93 -28.57
CA MET A 165 11.16 -10.38 -28.84
C MET A 165 10.73 -10.83 -30.25
N ARG A 166 9.75 -10.19 -30.90
CA ARG A 166 9.27 -10.61 -32.23
C ARG A 166 10.10 -10.15 -33.42
N ARG A 167 10.94 -9.11 -33.29
CA ARG A 167 11.81 -8.72 -34.42
C ARG A 167 12.97 -9.68 -34.58
N MET A 168 13.58 -10.17 -33.49
CA MET A 168 14.66 -11.17 -33.63
C MET A 168 14.19 -12.41 -34.41
N VAL A 169 13.02 -12.97 -34.09
CA VAL A 169 12.52 -14.18 -34.78
C VAL A 169 12.32 -13.97 -36.29
N ARG A 170 11.84 -12.79 -36.72
CA ARG A 170 11.64 -12.51 -38.15
C ARG A 170 12.95 -12.22 -38.87
N TRP A 171 13.92 -11.59 -38.21
CA TRP A 171 15.21 -11.22 -38.80
C TRP A 171 16.19 -12.39 -38.88
N TYR A 172 16.22 -13.28 -37.86
CA TYR A 172 16.98 -14.53 -37.92
C TYR A 172 16.48 -15.48 -39.03
N ARG A 173 15.20 -15.39 -39.43
CA ARG A 173 14.64 -16.16 -40.55
C ARG A 173 15.12 -15.71 -41.93
N PHE A 174 15.72 -14.52 -42.06
CA PHE A 174 16.17 -13.94 -43.33
C PHE A 174 17.71 -13.86 -43.48
N GLY A 175 18.48 -14.53 -42.62
CA GLY A 175 19.89 -14.83 -42.86
C GLY A 175 20.87 -13.64 -42.96
N HIS A 176 20.42 -12.40 -42.72
CA HIS A 176 21.31 -11.24 -42.79
C HIS A 176 21.91 -10.90 -41.43
N PRO A 177 23.25 -10.93 -41.28
CA PRO A 177 23.95 -10.52 -40.07
C PRO A 177 23.98 -8.99 -40.04
N VAL A 178 22.87 -8.36 -39.63
CA VAL A 178 22.83 -6.90 -39.46
C VAL A 178 23.12 -6.59 -37.99
N ALA A 179 24.17 -5.80 -37.78
CA ALA A 179 24.63 -5.37 -36.48
C ALA A 179 23.50 -4.76 -35.63
N PRO A 180 23.49 -4.98 -34.30
CA PRO A 180 22.48 -4.47 -33.37
C PRO A 180 22.40 -2.93 -33.28
N ASN A 181 23.25 -2.20 -34.00
CA ASN A 181 23.43 -0.75 -33.92
C ASN A 181 22.60 0.07 -34.93
N LEU A 182 21.53 -0.48 -35.51
CA LEU A 182 20.66 0.31 -36.38
C LEU A 182 19.95 1.41 -35.57
N PRO A 183 20.10 2.71 -35.93
CA PRO A 183 19.51 3.85 -35.21
C PRO A 183 18.00 3.71 -34.96
N TYR A 184 17.30 3.02 -35.85
CA TYR A 184 15.87 2.74 -35.75
C TYR A 184 15.49 1.82 -34.58
N VAL A 185 16.32 0.84 -34.24
CA VAL A 185 16.06 -0.08 -33.10
C VAL A 185 16.22 0.68 -31.80
N ARG A 186 17.31 1.43 -31.66
CA ARG A 186 17.59 2.26 -30.49
C ARG A 186 16.51 3.31 -30.24
N LYS A 187 16.08 4.05 -31.28
CA LYS A 187 14.99 5.02 -31.16
C LYS A 187 13.68 4.39 -30.68
N ARG A 188 13.38 3.15 -31.11
CA ARG A 188 12.19 2.44 -30.64
C ARG A 188 12.31 2.03 -29.18
N GLU A 189 13.47 1.54 -28.74
CA GLU A 189 13.70 1.20 -27.34
C GLU A 189 13.57 2.43 -26.44
N GLU A 190 14.15 3.56 -26.84
CA GLU A 190 13.99 4.84 -26.16
C GLU A 190 12.51 5.25 -26.06
N ASN A 191 11.75 5.15 -27.16
CA ASN A 191 10.31 5.43 -27.17
C ASN A 191 9.50 4.50 -26.24
N VAL A 192 9.81 3.20 -26.21
CA VAL A 192 9.11 2.25 -25.33
C VAL A 192 9.45 2.55 -23.87
N LYS A 193 10.70 2.85 -23.57
CA LYS A 193 11.16 3.19 -22.22
C LYS A 193 10.51 4.48 -21.72
N GLU A 194 10.47 5.52 -22.54
CA GLU A 194 9.80 6.78 -22.23
C GLU A 194 8.28 6.58 -22.06
N GLY A 195 7.64 5.83 -22.96
CA GLY A 195 6.24 5.48 -22.86
C GLY A 195 5.90 4.70 -21.58
N PHE A 196 6.77 3.75 -21.20
CA PHE A 196 6.63 2.99 -19.95
C PHE A 196 6.75 3.90 -18.73
N LYS A 197 7.78 4.74 -18.68
CA LYS A 197 7.96 5.74 -17.61
C LYS A 197 6.72 6.63 -17.45
N ASN A 198 6.17 7.12 -18.56
CA ASN A 198 4.98 7.97 -18.56
C ASN A 198 3.70 7.24 -18.12
N ILE A 199 3.58 5.93 -18.35
CA ILE A 199 2.48 5.12 -17.83
C ILE A 199 2.64 4.90 -16.33
N MET A 200 3.84 4.52 -15.87
CA MET A 200 4.09 4.25 -14.46
C MET A 200 3.95 5.50 -13.58
N ALA A 201 4.28 6.68 -14.10
CA ALA A 201 4.06 7.95 -13.42
C ALA A 201 2.58 8.24 -13.09
N GLN A 202 1.62 7.55 -13.72
CA GLN A 202 0.18 7.73 -13.48
C GLN A 202 -0.35 6.93 -12.29
N VAL A 203 0.44 6.04 -11.68
CA VAL A 203 0.00 5.14 -10.58
C VAL A 203 -0.75 5.90 -9.48
N ALA A 204 -0.15 6.99 -8.97
CA ALA A 204 -0.75 7.78 -7.89
C ALA A 204 -2.07 8.45 -8.31
N LEU A 205 -2.13 8.96 -9.54
CA LEU A 205 -3.32 9.62 -10.10
C LEU A 205 -4.45 8.61 -10.38
N LEU A 206 -4.11 7.41 -10.84
CA LEU A 206 -5.08 6.34 -11.03
C LEU A 206 -5.67 5.86 -9.70
N LEU A 207 -4.86 5.81 -8.63
CA LEU A 207 -5.34 5.49 -7.29
C LEU A 207 -6.30 6.58 -6.78
N GLU A 208 -5.93 7.85 -6.90
CA GLU A 208 -6.81 8.99 -6.56
C GLU A 208 -8.16 8.91 -7.30
N LYS A 209 -8.11 8.64 -8.62
CA LYS A 209 -9.31 8.43 -9.42
C LYS A 209 -10.13 7.23 -8.95
N SER A 210 -9.49 6.11 -8.63
CA SER A 210 -10.15 4.89 -8.14
C SER A 210 -10.77 5.08 -6.74
N CYS A 211 -10.26 6.02 -5.95
CA CYS A 211 -10.83 6.40 -4.65
C CYS A 211 -11.94 7.45 -4.75
N GLY A 212 -12.35 7.88 -5.95
CA GLY A 212 -13.47 8.80 -6.13
C GLY A 212 -13.14 10.29 -6.05
N GLY A 213 -11.86 10.69 -6.13
CA GLY A 213 -11.49 12.10 -6.27
C GLY A 213 -10.33 12.56 -5.39
N ARG A 214 -10.23 13.88 -5.17
CA ARG A 214 -9.07 14.51 -4.52
C ARG A 214 -8.89 14.02 -3.09
N ALA A 215 -7.64 13.79 -2.74
CA ALA A 215 -7.22 13.46 -1.39
C ALA A 215 -7.08 14.73 -0.55
N THR A 216 -8.15 15.08 0.19
CA THR A 216 -8.09 16.03 1.30
C THR A 216 -8.50 15.32 2.59
N ASP A 217 -8.30 15.99 3.72
CA ASP A 217 -8.75 15.51 5.04
C ASP A 217 -10.23 15.81 5.33
N ASP A 218 -10.94 16.40 4.36
CA ASP A 218 -12.37 16.66 4.44
C ASP A 218 -13.20 15.36 4.41
N GLU A 219 -14.36 15.38 5.07
CA GLU A 219 -15.28 14.24 5.15
C GLU A 219 -15.79 13.74 3.79
N GLY A 220 -15.87 14.62 2.78
CA GLY A 220 -16.31 14.29 1.43
C GLY A 220 -15.20 13.78 0.49
N ALA A 221 -13.94 13.80 0.93
CA ALA A 221 -12.82 13.35 0.11
C ALA A 221 -12.79 11.82 -0.01
N LEU A 222 -12.27 11.30 -1.13
CA LEU A 222 -12.05 9.86 -1.35
C LEU A 222 -13.30 8.99 -1.07
N SER A 223 -14.46 9.38 -1.62
CA SER A 223 -15.75 8.76 -1.32
C SER A 223 -15.80 7.24 -1.57
N GLN A 224 -14.98 6.72 -2.49
CA GLN A 224 -14.91 5.28 -2.78
C GLN A 224 -13.88 4.55 -1.91
N CYS A 225 -12.97 5.27 -1.26
CA CYS A 225 -12.03 4.75 -0.25
C CYS A 225 -12.42 5.22 1.16
N SER A 226 -13.72 5.47 1.39
CA SER A 226 -14.28 5.76 2.70
C SER A 226 -15.08 4.55 3.18
N TRP A 227 -14.55 3.86 4.16
CA TRP A 227 -15.21 2.73 4.83
C TRP A 227 -15.66 3.13 6.23
N GLU A 228 -16.02 4.39 6.41
CA GLU A 228 -16.13 5.03 7.71
C GLU A 228 -17.04 4.30 8.69
N ALA A 229 -18.29 4.03 8.29
CA ALA A 229 -19.24 3.35 9.17
C ALA A 229 -18.72 1.97 9.60
N ALA A 230 -18.34 1.13 8.64
CA ALA A 230 -17.87 -0.24 8.91
C ALA A 230 -16.56 -0.26 9.71
N MET A 231 -15.63 0.64 9.40
CA MET A 231 -14.36 0.72 10.12
C MET A 231 -14.55 1.28 11.53
N LYS A 232 -15.41 2.27 11.75
CA LYS A 232 -15.71 2.78 13.09
C LYS A 232 -16.34 1.70 13.96
N GLU A 233 -17.32 0.97 13.43
CA GLU A 233 -17.92 -0.18 14.12
C GLU A 233 -16.88 -1.24 14.46
N PHE A 234 -16.04 -1.61 13.48
CA PHE A 234 -14.95 -2.57 13.69
C PHE A 234 -13.95 -2.12 14.76
N ILE A 235 -13.49 -0.86 14.71
CA ILE A 235 -12.54 -0.30 15.68
C ILE A 235 -13.11 -0.36 17.10
N LEU A 236 -14.41 -0.11 17.28
CA LEU A 236 -15.07 -0.16 18.59
C LEU A 236 -15.26 -1.58 19.14
N THR A 237 -14.90 -2.62 18.39
CA THR A 237 -14.87 -4.00 18.92
C THR A 237 -13.65 -4.27 19.79
N PHE A 238 -12.61 -3.43 19.70
CA PHE A 238 -11.41 -3.54 20.54
C PHE A 238 -11.62 -2.84 21.89
N PRO A 239 -11.12 -3.42 23.00
CA PRO A 239 -11.29 -2.89 24.36
C PRO A 239 -10.45 -1.64 24.66
#